data_AF-A0A5W8E9U2-F1
#
_entry.id   AF-A0A5W8E9U2-F1
#
_cell.length_a   1.000
_cell.length_b   1.000
_cell.length_c   1.000
_cell.angle_alpha   90.00
_cell.angle_beta   90.00
_cell.angle_gamma   90.00
#
_symmetry.space_group_name_H-M   'P 1'
#
loop_
_entity.id
_entity.type
_entity.pdbx_description
1 polymer ?
#
loop_
_entity_poly.entity_id
_entity_poly.type
_entity_poly.pdbx_seq_one_letter_code
_entity_poly.pdbx_strand_id
1 'polypeptide(L)'
;LGLAIHDSLQEDNNLTSILTAKEREIVGMVCEGASNKLIARQLNISLSTVKTHLRNIFAKTEVINRTELVSRTRMSSVQYLQHM
;
A
#
# COMPACT_ATOMS: atom_id res chain seq x y z
N LEU A 1 -39.57 -8.08 -14.33
CA LEU A 1 -38.24 -8.70 -14.52
C LEU A 1 -37.20 -7.64 -14.22
N GLY A 2 -36.87 -7.47 -12.94
CA GLY A 2 -35.88 -6.48 -12.51
C GLY A 2 -34.49 -7.03 -12.78
N LEU A 3 -33.87 -6.57 -13.87
CA LEU A 3 -32.43 -6.68 -14.05
C LEU A 3 -31.81 -5.81 -12.95
N ALA A 4 -31.38 -6.46 -11.87
CA ALA A 4 -30.51 -5.85 -10.88
C ALA A 4 -29.22 -5.50 -11.62
N ILE A 5 -29.18 -4.26 -12.10
CA ILE A 5 -27.96 -3.52 -12.37
C ILE A 5 -27.20 -3.56 -11.03
N HIS A 6 -26.28 -4.53 -10.89
CA HIS A 6 -25.27 -4.48 -9.85
C HIS A 6 -24.20 -3.49 -10.31
N ASP A 7 -24.62 -2.22 -10.40
CA ASP A 7 -23.76 -1.06 -10.48
C ASP A 7 -23.44 -0.66 -9.04
N SER A 8 -22.43 -1.32 -8.50
CA SER A 8 -21.73 -0.87 -7.31
C SER A 8 -20.31 -0.50 -7.72
N LEU A 9 -20.23 0.63 -8.44
CA LEU A 9 -19.24 1.70 -8.26
C LEU A 9 -18.01 1.30 -7.42
N GLN A 10 -16.95 0.89 -8.12
CA GLN A 10 -15.52 1.02 -7.78
C GLN A 10 -15.17 0.97 -6.27
N GLU A 11 -14.83 -0.22 -5.75
CA GLU A 11 -14.09 -0.40 -4.48
C GLU A 11 -12.58 -0.07 -4.61
N ASP A 12 -12.24 0.86 -5.50
CA ASP A 12 -10.85 1.13 -5.87
C ASP A 12 -10.23 2.27 -5.05
N ASN A 13 -9.09 1.96 -4.43
CA ASN A 13 -7.98 2.89 -4.16
C ASN A 13 -8.05 3.84 -2.95
N ASN A 14 -8.17 3.29 -1.74
CA ASN A 14 -7.68 4.02 -0.56
C ASN A 14 -6.70 3.18 0.28
N LEU A 15 -5.53 2.85 -0.30
CA LEU A 15 -4.40 2.26 0.45
C LEU A 15 -4.13 3.03 1.76
N THR A 16 -4.33 4.34 1.72
CA THR A 16 -4.19 5.25 2.86
C THR A 16 -5.16 4.98 4.00
N SER A 17 -6.38 4.48 3.75
CA SER A 17 -7.40 4.21 4.78
C SER A 17 -7.21 2.84 5.46
N ILE A 18 -6.73 1.83 4.72
CA ILE A 18 -6.55 0.46 5.25
C ILE A 18 -5.24 0.26 6.02
N LEU A 19 -4.23 1.10 5.74
CA LEU A 19 -2.93 1.01 6.40
C LEU A 19 -2.87 1.90 7.64
N THR A 20 -2.18 1.42 8.69
CA THR A 20 -1.84 2.23 9.85
C THR A 20 -0.81 3.32 9.49
N ALA A 21 -0.66 4.34 10.34
CA ALA A 21 0.33 5.40 10.12
C ALA A 21 1.76 4.86 9.93
N LYS A 22 2.18 3.89 10.74
CA LYS A 22 3.50 3.26 10.62
C LYS A 22 3.65 2.43 9.36
N GLU A 23 2.59 1.73 8.93
CA GLU A 23 2.61 0.98 7.67
C GLU A 23 2.70 1.91 6.46
N ARG A 24 2.01 3.06 6.47
CA ARG A 24 2.14 4.07 5.41
C ARG A 24 3.55 4.63 5.30
N GLU A 25 4.20 4.91 6.42
CA GLU A 25 5.60 5.35 6.46
C GLU A 25 6.54 4.30 5.83
N ILE A 26 6.33 3.03 6.17
CA ILE A 26 7.09 1.91 5.57
C ILE A 26 6.82 1.80 4.07
N VAL A 27 5.56 1.93 3.61
CA VAL A 27 5.21 1.91 2.18
C VAL A 27 5.89 3.05 1.42
N GLY A 28 5.95 4.26 1.99
CA GLY A 28 6.67 5.40 1.41
C GLY A 28 8.14 5.07 1.15
N MET A 29 8.84 4.60 2.18
CA MET A 29 10.24 4.14 2.05
C MET A 29 10.41 3.00 1.04
N VAL A 30 9.44 2.08 0.97
CA VAL A 30 9.46 0.99 -0.02
C VAL A 30 9.39 1.54 -1.45
N CYS A 31 8.54 2.54 -1.68
CA CYS A 31 8.37 3.22 -2.97
C CYS A 31 9.62 4.03 -3.39
N GLU A 32 10.40 4.50 -2.42
CA GLU A 32 11.73 5.11 -2.62
C GLU A 32 12.84 4.08 -2.89
N GLY A 33 12.54 2.79 -2.82
CA GLY A 33 13.53 1.72 -3.04
C GLY A 33 14.33 1.33 -1.79
N ALA A 34 13.94 1.80 -0.59
CA ALA A 34 14.67 1.48 0.64
C ALA A 34 14.62 -0.03 0.95
N SER A 35 15.78 -0.62 1.25
CA SER A 35 15.87 -2.00 1.72
C SER A 35 15.29 -2.16 3.12
N ASN A 36 14.89 -3.37 3.51
CA ASN A 36 14.38 -3.63 4.86
C ASN A 36 15.40 -3.27 5.96
N LYS A 37 16.71 -3.40 5.67
CA LYS A 37 17.78 -2.98 6.59
C LYS A 37 17.81 -1.46 6.76
N LEU A 38 17.61 -0.72 5.68
CA LEU A 38 17.55 0.74 5.73
C LEU A 38 16.29 1.21 6.46
N ILE A 39 15.13 0.60 6.18
CA ILE A 39 13.87 0.87 6.90
C ILE A 39 14.03 0.64 8.39
N ALA A 40 14.62 -0.51 8.78
CA ALA A 40 14.89 -0.82 10.18
C ALA A 40 15.74 0.26 10.85
N ARG A 41 16.81 0.70 10.17
CA ARG A 41 17.71 1.75 10.67
C ARG A 41 17.03 3.10 10.81
N GLN A 42 16.28 3.53 9.80
CA GLN A 42 15.64 4.85 9.79
C GLN A 42 14.49 4.94 10.81
N LEU A 43 13.73 3.86 10.98
CA LEU A 43 12.60 3.81 11.91
C LEU A 43 13.01 3.37 13.33
N ASN A 44 14.29 3.07 13.55
CA ASN A 44 14.82 2.54 14.82
C ASN A 44 14.04 1.32 15.34
N ILE A 45 13.78 0.35 14.46
CA ILE A 45 13.11 -0.92 14.79
C ILE A 45 13.91 -2.11 14.27
N SER A 46 13.60 -3.31 14.78
CA SER A 46 14.29 -4.52 14.33
C SER A 46 13.95 -4.88 12.87
N LEU A 47 14.88 -5.57 12.19
CA LEU A 47 14.61 -6.13 10.85
C LEU A 47 13.42 -7.10 10.84
N SER A 48 13.21 -7.83 11.95
CA SER A 48 12.05 -8.73 12.11
C SER A 48 10.73 -7.96 12.19
N THR A 49 10.75 -6.80 12.87
CA THR A 49 9.61 -5.89 12.95
C THR A 49 9.25 -5.34 11.56
N VAL A 50 10.24 -4.93 10.76
CA VAL A 50 10.02 -4.51 9.37
C VAL A 50 9.38 -5.62 8.54
N LYS A 51 9.90 -6.87 8.63
CA LYS A 51 9.32 -8.02 7.92
C LYS A 51 7.86 -8.27 8.35
N THR A 52 7.56 -8.11 9.63
CA THR A 52 6.19 -8.25 10.15
C THR A 52 5.26 -7.17 9.61
N HIS A 53 5.68 -5.91 9.59
CA HIS A 53 4.90 -4.85 8.96
C HIS A 53 4.68 -5.12 7.47
N LEU A 54 5.71 -5.52 6.72
CA LEU A 54 5.55 -5.84 5.28
C LEU A 54 4.58 -6.99 5.04
N ARG A 55 4.60 -8.05 5.87
CA ARG A 55 3.62 -9.13 5.78
C ARG A 55 2.19 -8.62 6.00
N ASN A 56 2.00 -7.76 7.00
CA ASN A 56 0.68 -7.20 7.29
C ASN A 56 0.22 -6.25 6.17
N ILE A 57 1.13 -5.45 5.61
CA ILE A 57 0.85 -4.59 4.45
C ILE A 57 0.41 -5.43 3.26
N PHE A 58 1.15 -6.50 2.93
CA PHE A 58 0.80 -7.39 1.83
C PHE A 58 -0.58 -8.02 2.02
N ALA A 59 -0.88 -8.49 3.24
CA ALA A 59 -2.20 -9.04 3.56
C ALA A 59 -3.33 -7.99 3.43
N LYS A 60 -3.12 -6.76 3.90
CA LYS A 60 -4.12 -5.69 3.83
C LYS A 60 -4.35 -5.16 2.41
N THR A 61 -3.29 -5.13 1.61
CA THR A 61 -3.31 -4.56 0.26
C THR A 61 -3.51 -5.62 -0.82
N GLU A 62 -3.63 -6.89 -0.42
CA GLU A 62 -3.82 -8.06 -1.30
C GLU A 62 -2.75 -8.20 -2.40
N VAL A 63 -1.57 -7.61 -2.18
CA VAL A 63 -0.43 -7.76 -3.08
C VAL A 63 0.49 -8.88 -2.59
N ILE A 64 1.10 -9.60 -3.51
CA ILE A 64 1.92 -10.78 -3.17
C ILE A 64 3.40 -10.44 -3.01
N ASN A 65 3.84 -9.27 -3.49
CA ASN A 65 5.25 -8.89 -3.41
C ASN A 65 5.49 -7.38 -3.37
N ARG A 66 6.76 -7.02 -3.13
CA ARG A 66 7.25 -5.64 -3.04
C ARG A 66 7.03 -4.85 -4.34
N THR A 67 7.29 -5.46 -5.49
CA THR A 67 7.16 -4.78 -6.79
C THR A 67 5.72 -4.42 -7.04
N GLU A 68 4.80 -5.34 -6.78
CA GLU A 68 3.36 -5.11 -6.89
C GLU A 68 2.87 -4.04 -5.91
N LEU A 69 3.35 -4.04 -4.66
CA LEU A 69 3.07 -2.99 -3.69
C LEU A 69 3.47 -1.60 -4.22
N VAL A 70 4.67 -1.48 -4.82
CA VAL A 70 5.16 -0.23 -5.41
C VAL A 70 4.29 0.17 -6.60
N SER A 71 3.99 -0.77 -7.50
CA SER A 71 3.14 -0.52 -8.67
C SER A 71 1.75 -0.04 -8.25
N ARG A 72 1.09 -0.75 -7.32
CA ARG A 72 -0.25 -0.40 -6.82
C ARG A 72 -0.27 0.99 -6.17
N THR A 73 0.73 1.30 -5.33
CA THR A 73 0.84 2.61 -4.66
C THR A 73 1.05 3.75 -5.66
N ARG A 74 1.89 3.55 -6.67
CA ARG A 74 2.15 4.56 -7.71
C ARG A 74 0.93 4.76 -8.62
N MET A 75 0.20 3.69 -8.95
CA MET A 75 -1.03 3.80 -9.72
C MET A 75 -2.11 4.61 -8.99
N SER A 76 -2.24 4.45 -7.66
CA SER A 76 -3.14 5.28 -6.85
C SER A 76 -2.75 6.78 -6.82
N SER A 77 -1.50 7.12 -7.16
CA SER A 77 -0.99 8.51 -7.15
C SER A 77 -1.42 9.30 -8.40
N VAL A 78 -1.78 8.62 -9.50
CA VAL A 78 -2.06 9.26 -10.80
C VAL A 78 -3.54 9.71 -10.93
N GLN A 79 -4.44 9.24 -10.05
CA GLN A 79 -5.86 9.62 -10.11
C GLN A 79 -6.16 11.04 -9.58
N TYR A 80 -5.24 11.70 -8.87
CA TYR A 80 -5.49 13.07 -8.38
C TYR A 80 -5.28 14.18 -9.42
N LEU A 81 -4.61 13.91 -10.54
CA LEU A 81 -4.27 14.94 -11.54
C LEU A 81 -5.24 15.01 -12.74
N GLN A 82 -6.32 14.22 -12.75
CA GLN A 82 -7.35 14.29 -13.81
C GLN A 82 -8.63 15.04 -13.38
N HIS A 83 -8.66 15.63 -12.18
CA HIS A 83 -9.81 16.33 -11.61
C HIS A 83 -9.52 17.82 -11.31
N MET A 84 -8.66 18.47 -12.11
CA MET A 84 -8.56 19.94 -12.23
C MET A 84 -8.92 20.36 -13.64
#